data_AF-A0A7J0ALW0-F1
#
_entry.id   AF-A0A7J0ALW0-F1
#
_cell.length_a   1.000
_cell.length_b   1.000
_cell.length_c   1.000
_cell.angle_alpha   90.00
_cell.angle_beta   90.00
_cell.angle_gamma   90.00
#
_symmetry.space_group_name_H-M   'P 1'
#
loop_
_entity.id
_entity.type
_entity.pdbx_description
1 polymer ?
#
loop_
_entity_poly.entity_id
_entity_poly.type
_entity_poly.pdbx_seq_one_letter_code
_entity_poly.pdbx_strand_id
1 'polypeptide(L)'
;MGVHLQGLAQRTDTHGQYVRVGEVYGFPISIISEHTLIDGREGVQNRFFVEGSYKYKYNNGFIAMSDTHAACMNFVNALEKIPGIVEQYEERTAKLKADVPILEGIVAKQWGKEDELKQLKSELAALDRKITAELKPSDAEEAARAKVVTPTKGHGEPLDEPAPSHTPDSKKSMVAEPTVSYPDKGQQSPRIVASAPVFTPNSGFRAHPKF
;
A
#
# COMPACT_ATOMS: atom_id res chain seq x y z
N MET A 1 39.38 21.46 -2.53
CA MET A 1 38.24 20.64 -3.00
C MET A 1 36.93 20.98 -2.28
N GLY A 2 36.88 21.10 -0.95
CA GLY A 2 35.62 21.39 -0.22
C GLY A 2 34.83 22.59 -0.74
N VAL A 3 35.48 23.75 -0.92
CA VAL A 3 34.84 24.97 -1.48
C VAL A 3 34.30 24.73 -2.90
N HIS A 4 35.03 23.99 -3.73
CA HIS A 4 34.60 23.67 -5.10
C HIS A 4 33.32 22.83 -5.09
N LEU A 5 33.26 21.80 -4.23
CA LEU A 5 32.10 20.94 -4.09
C LEU A 5 30.88 21.70 -3.53
N GLN A 6 31.08 22.63 -2.58
CA GLN A 6 30.03 23.52 -2.11
C GLN A 6 29.50 24.43 -3.23
N GLY A 7 30.39 24.94 -4.08
CA GLY A 7 30.01 25.72 -5.26
C GLY A 7 29.18 24.91 -6.26
N LEU A 8 29.57 23.66 -6.53
CA LEU A 8 28.81 22.74 -7.38
C LEU A 8 27.43 22.44 -6.80
N ALA A 9 27.36 22.22 -5.48
CA ALA A 9 26.10 21.91 -4.80
C ALA A 9 25.02 22.99 -4.97
N GLN A 10 25.42 24.26 -5.15
CA GLN A 10 24.50 25.38 -5.35
C GLN A 10 24.19 25.68 -6.81
N ARG A 11 25.13 25.41 -7.73
CA ARG A 11 25.08 25.93 -9.12
C ARG A 11 24.85 24.86 -10.17
N THR A 12 25.04 23.60 -9.84
CA THR A 12 24.96 22.49 -10.81
C THR A 12 23.53 21.97 -10.90
N ASP A 13 23.06 21.76 -12.12
CA ASP A 13 21.88 20.96 -12.41
C ASP A 13 22.23 19.89 -13.44
N THR A 14 22.12 18.64 -13.03
CA THR A 14 22.43 17.45 -13.83
C THR A 14 21.17 16.79 -14.39
N HIS A 15 19.98 17.36 -14.16
CA HIS A 15 18.72 16.84 -14.69
C HIS A 15 18.49 15.36 -14.35
N GLY A 16 18.91 14.94 -13.15
CA GLY A 16 18.79 13.56 -12.67
C GLY A 16 19.83 12.57 -13.21
N GLN A 17 20.86 13.02 -13.93
CA GLN A 17 21.95 12.16 -14.38
C GLN A 17 23.15 12.19 -13.44
N TYR A 18 23.85 11.06 -13.31
CA TYR A 18 25.11 11.02 -12.57
C TYR A 18 26.22 11.65 -13.40
N VAL A 19 26.79 12.74 -12.90
CA VAL A 19 27.92 13.43 -13.54
C VAL A 19 29.13 13.37 -12.64
N ARG A 20 30.26 12.90 -13.18
CA ARG A 20 31.54 12.92 -12.46
C ARG A 20 32.05 14.35 -12.35
N VAL A 21 32.25 14.81 -11.12
CA VAL A 21 32.62 16.20 -10.81
C VAL A 21 34.03 16.37 -10.29
N GLY A 22 34.66 15.29 -9.83
CA GLY A 22 36.04 15.36 -9.37
C GLY A 22 36.48 14.13 -8.62
N GLU A 23 37.52 14.32 -7.81
CA GLU A 23 38.15 13.28 -7.01
C GLU A 23 38.55 13.86 -5.65
N VAL A 24 38.35 13.08 -4.59
CA VAL A 24 38.77 13.43 -3.23
C VAL A 24 39.46 12.22 -2.62
N TYR A 25 40.69 12.43 -2.14
CA TYR A 25 41.55 11.37 -1.56
C TYR A 25 41.78 10.15 -2.46
N GLY A 26 41.81 10.30 -3.79
CA GLY A 26 41.92 9.16 -4.71
C GLY A 26 40.58 8.58 -5.16
N PHE A 27 39.47 9.01 -4.58
CA PHE A 27 38.14 8.46 -4.87
C PHE A 27 37.33 9.38 -5.80
N PRO A 28 36.82 8.88 -6.94
CA PRO A 28 35.99 9.66 -7.84
C PRO A 28 34.66 10.04 -7.19
N ILE A 29 34.20 11.26 -7.46
CA ILE A 29 32.93 11.79 -6.94
C ILE A 29 31.98 12.05 -8.10
N SER A 30 30.74 11.62 -7.94
CA SER A 30 29.61 11.97 -8.80
C SER A 30 28.58 12.83 -8.08
N ILE A 31 27.88 13.66 -8.85
CA ILE A 31 26.76 14.47 -8.41
C ILE A 31 25.51 14.08 -9.20
N ILE A 32 24.35 14.17 -8.56
CA ILE A 32 23.03 14.08 -9.18
C ILE A 32 22.11 15.15 -8.60
N SER A 33 21.26 15.72 -9.43
CA SER A 33 20.31 16.76 -9.08
C SER A 33 18.93 16.13 -8.96
N GLU A 34 18.35 16.19 -7.76
CA GLU A 34 16.99 15.72 -7.51
C GLU A 34 16.05 16.93 -7.41
N HIS A 35 14.94 16.91 -8.14
CA HIS A 35 13.86 17.88 -7.95
C HIS A 35 13.12 17.56 -6.66
N THR A 36 13.08 18.52 -5.74
CA THR A 36 12.37 18.40 -4.46
C THR A 36 11.55 19.66 -4.20
N LEU A 37 10.41 19.52 -3.53
CA LEU A 37 9.61 20.67 -3.14
C LEU A 37 10.23 21.27 -1.87
N ILE A 38 10.83 22.45 -2.00
CA ILE A 38 11.44 23.19 -0.90
C ILE A 38 10.57 24.43 -0.68
N ASP A 39 9.99 24.56 0.52
CA ASP A 39 9.13 25.69 0.91
C ASP A 39 7.99 25.98 -0.08
N GLY A 40 7.36 24.93 -0.61
CA GLY A 40 6.22 25.04 -1.55
C GLY A 40 6.59 25.45 -2.97
N ARG A 41 7.89 25.54 -3.29
CA ARG A 41 8.40 25.77 -4.65
C ARG A 41 9.21 24.57 -5.12
N GLU A 42 9.18 24.30 -6.42
CA GLU A 42 10.07 23.29 -7.02
C GLU A 42 11.51 23.80 -6.91
N GLY A 43 12.32 23.08 -6.13
CA GLY A 43 13.74 23.33 -5.95
C GLY A 43 14.56 22.19 -6.52
N VAL A 44 15.81 22.48 -6.84
CA VAL A 44 16.80 21.48 -7.26
C VAL A 44 17.75 21.24 -6.10
N GLN A 45 17.90 19.98 -5.71
CA GLN A 45 18.73 19.57 -4.59
C GLN A 45 19.79 18.57 -5.03
N ASN A 46 21.04 18.98 -4.92
CA ASN A 46 22.18 18.18 -5.34
C ASN A 46 22.59 17.16 -4.28
N ARG A 47 22.80 15.91 -4.71
CA ARG A 47 23.33 14.81 -3.91
C ARG A 47 24.67 14.36 -4.46
N PHE A 48 25.62 14.17 -3.56
CA PHE A 48 26.97 13.71 -3.88
C PHE A 48 27.16 12.25 -3.50
N PHE A 49 27.95 11.57 -4.33
CA PHE A 49 28.26 10.16 -4.20
C PHE A 49 29.75 9.93 -4.43
N VAL A 50 30.31 8.99 -3.67
CA VAL A 50 31.62 8.41 -3.95
C VAL A 50 31.43 7.24 -4.90
N GLU A 51 32.17 7.24 -6.01
CA GLU A 51 32.18 6.15 -6.98
C GLU A 51 33.22 5.08 -6.59
N GLY A 52 32.76 3.83 -6.56
CA GLY A 52 33.57 2.62 -6.50
C GLY A 52 32.87 1.53 -7.32
N SER A 53 32.85 0.28 -6.85
CA SER A 53 31.99 -0.77 -7.46
C SER A 53 30.50 -0.43 -7.40
N TYR A 54 30.12 0.35 -6.38
CA TYR A 54 28.81 0.94 -6.21
C TYR A 54 28.95 2.43 -5.89
N LYS A 55 27.82 3.14 -5.81
CA LYS A 55 27.77 4.55 -5.43
C LYS A 55 27.41 4.68 -3.96
N TYR A 56 28.30 5.27 -3.17
CA TYR A 56 28.12 5.44 -1.73
C TYR A 56 27.83 6.90 -1.39
N LYS A 57 26.97 7.13 -0.41
CA LYS A 57 26.64 8.48 0.05
C LYS A 57 26.53 8.53 1.57
N TYR A 58 26.89 9.67 2.12
CA TYR A 58 26.71 9.98 3.54
C TYR A 58 25.68 11.09 3.69
N ASN A 59 24.90 11.07 4.78
CA ASN A 59 23.84 12.04 5.05
C ASN A 59 22.94 12.30 3.82
N ASN A 60 22.38 11.24 3.24
CA ASN A 60 21.61 11.30 2.00
C ASN A 60 22.30 12.02 0.81
N GLY A 61 23.63 12.10 0.79
CA GLY A 61 24.39 12.81 -0.24
C GLY A 61 24.45 14.32 -0.04
N PHE A 62 24.02 14.84 1.11
CA PHE A 62 24.17 16.25 1.43
C PHE A 62 25.61 16.59 1.77
N ILE A 63 26.09 17.67 1.18
CA ILE A 63 27.39 18.23 1.50
C ILE A 63 27.27 19.21 2.67
N ALA A 64 28.32 19.27 3.51
CA ALA A 64 28.39 20.28 4.56
C ALA A 64 28.63 21.66 3.94
N MET A 65 27.61 22.52 3.97
CA MET A 65 27.70 23.88 3.38
C MET A 65 28.47 24.86 4.25
N SER A 66 28.55 24.62 5.57
CA SER A 66 29.21 25.50 6.53
C SER A 66 30.70 25.21 6.70
N ASP A 67 31.12 23.95 6.53
CA ASP A 67 32.51 23.54 6.73
C ASP A 67 33.04 22.78 5.51
N THR A 68 34.12 23.31 4.95
CA THR A 68 34.81 22.78 3.78
C THR A 68 35.59 21.50 4.08
N HIS A 69 36.03 21.32 5.32
CA HIS A 69 36.73 20.10 5.74
C HIS A 69 35.74 18.96 5.92
N ALA A 70 34.65 19.17 6.66
CA ALA A 70 33.53 18.23 6.75
C ALA A 70 32.94 17.88 5.37
N ALA A 71 32.88 18.84 4.44
CA ALA A 71 32.44 18.59 3.07
C ALA A 71 33.25 17.51 2.37
N CYS A 72 34.57 17.44 2.60
CA CYS A 72 35.42 16.37 2.07
C CYS A 72 35.34 15.10 2.91
N MET A 73 35.33 15.21 4.25
CA MET A 73 35.33 14.06 5.16
C MET A 73 34.04 13.23 5.11
N ASN A 74 32.89 13.82 4.76
CA ASN A 74 31.64 13.09 4.58
C ASN A 74 31.75 11.93 3.58
N PHE A 75 32.62 12.05 2.58
CA PHE A 75 32.87 10.98 1.61
C PHE A 75 33.61 9.79 2.24
N VAL A 76 34.57 10.05 3.13
CA VAL A 76 35.26 9.00 3.90
C VAL A 76 34.28 8.30 4.84
N ASN A 77 33.44 9.07 5.53
CA ASN A 77 32.39 8.53 6.40
C ASN A 77 31.38 7.65 5.63
N ALA A 78 31.14 7.94 4.35
CA ALA A 78 30.29 7.09 3.50
C ALA A 78 30.90 5.69 3.31
N LEU A 79 32.23 5.60 3.21
CA LEU A 79 32.95 4.35 3.03
C LEU A 79 33.07 3.58 4.35
N GLU A 80 33.33 4.27 5.46
CA GLU A 80 33.43 3.64 6.80
C GLU A 80 32.12 3.01 7.28
N LYS A 81 30.97 3.48 6.79
CA LYS A 81 29.66 2.92 7.15
C LYS A 81 29.31 1.63 6.41
N ILE A 82 30.05 1.27 5.36
CA ILE A 82 29.74 0.09 4.53
C ILE A 82 29.71 -1.21 5.35
N PRO A 83 30.70 -1.53 6.21
CA PRO A 83 30.71 -2.79 6.96
C PRO A 83 29.49 -2.95 7.87
N GLY A 84 29.13 -1.91 8.64
CA GLY A 84 27.96 -1.95 9.52
C GLY A 84 26.63 -2.04 8.75
N ILE A 85 26.56 -1.48 7.54
CA ILE A 85 25.40 -1.67 6.66
C ILE A 85 25.29 -3.13 6.22
N VAL A 86 26.41 -3.77 5.84
CA VAL A 86 26.44 -5.17 5.43
C VAL A 86 25.94 -6.07 6.55
N GLU A 87 26.48 -5.94 7.77
CA GLU A 87 26.03 -6.70 8.94
C GLU A 87 24.52 -6.56 9.17
N GLN A 88 24.00 -5.33 9.09
CA GLN A 88 22.58 -5.07 9.27
C GLN A 88 21.71 -5.74 8.18
N TYR A 89 22.17 -5.76 6.92
CA TYR A 89 21.46 -6.44 5.85
C TYR A 89 21.51 -7.95 6.00
N GLU A 90 22.64 -8.51 6.45
CA GLU A 90 22.77 -9.93 6.74
C GLU A 90 21.82 -10.36 7.85
N GLU A 91 21.75 -9.60 8.96
CA GLU A 91 20.79 -9.86 10.04
C GLU A 91 19.33 -9.81 9.57
N ARG A 92 18.94 -8.78 8.80
CA ARG A 92 17.58 -8.69 8.26
C ARG A 92 17.28 -9.82 7.28
N THR A 93 18.24 -10.18 6.45
CA THR A 93 18.10 -11.28 5.49
C THR A 93 17.96 -12.62 6.21
N ALA A 94 18.68 -12.83 7.31
CA ALA A 94 18.54 -14.02 8.13
C ALA A 94 17.14 -14.12 8.77
N LYS A 95 16.61 -13.01 9.31
CA LYS A 95 15.24 -12.95 9.85
C LYS A 95 14.19 -13.26 8.79
N LEU A 96 14.26 -12.60 7.64
CA LEU A 96 13.33 -12.84 6.54
C LEU A 96 13.41 -14.28 6.02
N LYS A 97 14.61 -14.84 5.91
CA LYS A 97 14.80 -16.25 5.53
C LYS A 97 14.20 -17.22 6.54
N ALA A 98 14.18 -16.87 7.83
CA ALA A 98 13.54 -17.67 8.87
C ALA A 98 12.00 -17.54 8.83
N ASP A 99 11.48 -16.37 8.45
CA ASP A 99 10.03 -16.14 8.35
C ASP A 99 9.39 -16.85 7.15
N VAL A 100 10.11 -16.99 6.04
CA VAL A 100 9.64 -17.69 4.81
C VAL A 100 9.05 -19.08 5.11
N PRO A 101 9.77 -20.05 5.72
CA PRO A 101 9.23 -21.39 5.97
C PRO A 101 8.06 -21.39 6.97
N ILE A 102 8.01 -20.44 7.90
CA ILE A 102 6.89 -20.29 8.83
C ILE A 102 5.64 -19.86 8.06
N LEU A 103 5.77 -18.84 7.21
CA LEU A 103 4.67 -18.34 6.38
C LEU A 103 4.21 -19.38 5.35
N GLU A 104 5.13 -20.11 4.72
CA GLU A 104 4.82 -21.25 3.86
C GLU A 104 4.05 -22.33 4.62
N GLY A 105 4.44 -22.63 5.85
CA GLY A 105 3.72 -23.55 6.72
C GLY A 105 2.30 -23.09 7.06
N ILE A 106 2.09 -21.78 7.26
CA ILE A 106 0.76 -21.21 7.49
C ILE A 106 -0.10 -21.27 6.22
N VAL A 107 0.48 -20.96 5.05
CA VAL A 107 -0.23 -21.05 3.76
C VAL A 107 -0.59 -22.49 3.42
N ALA A 108 0.32 -23.44 3.67
CA ALA A 108 0.08 -24.87 3.46
C ALA A 108 -0.89 -25.47 4.48
N LYS A 109 -1.09 -24.81 5.63
CA LYS A 109 -2.04 -25.26 6.65
C LYS A 109 -3.46 -25.04 6.15
N GLN A 110 -4.02 -26.09 5.54
CA GLN A 110 -5.43 -26.14 5.18
C GLN A 110 -6.29 -25.91 6.43
N TRP A 111 -7.30 -25.06 6.31
CA TRP A 111 -8.14 -24.66 7.44
C TRP A 111 -8.93 -25.87 7.96
N GLY A 112 -8.70 -26.28 9.20
CA GLY A 112 -9.29 -27.51 9.76
C GLY A 112 -10.82 -27.54 9.88
N LYS A 113 -11.50 -26.41 9.64
CA LYS A 113 -12.98 -26.30 9.61
C LYS A 113 -13.53 -26.12 8.20
N GLU A 114 -12.69 -26.27 7.18
CA GLU A 114 -13.14 -26.16 5.78
C GLU A 114 -14.22 -27.21 5.47
N ASP A 115 -14.08 -28.42 5.99
CA ASP A 115 -15.05 -29.50 5.78
C ASP A 115 -16.35 -29.28 6.56
N GLU A 116 -16.28 -28.81 7.82
CA GLU A 116 -17.46 -28.39 8.59
C GLU A 116 -18.20 -27.23 7.89
N LEU A 117 -17.46 -26.26 7.34
CA LEU A 117 -18.06 -25.16 6.58
C LEU A 117 -18.70 -25.65 5.28
N LYS A 118 -18.07 -26.59 4.57
CA LYS A 118 -18.65 -27.22 3.36
C LYS A 118 -19.94 -27.96 3.69
N GLN A 119 -19.95 -28.72 4.80
CA GLN A 119 -21.15 -29.40 5.28
C GLN A 119 -22.26 -28.42 5.62
N LEU A 120 -22.00 -27.40 6.44
CA LEU A 120 -23.00 -26.39 6.81
C LEU A 120 -23.53 -25.60 5.59
N LYS A 121 -22.69 -25.31 4.60
CA LYS A 121 -23.13 -24.71 3.33
C LYS A 121 -24.05 -25.64 2.53
N SER A 122 -23.74 -26.93 2.50
CA SER A 122 -24.58 -27.92 1.82
C SER A 122 -25.93 -28.11 2.52
N GLU A 123 -25.94 -28.12 3.85
CA GLU A 123 -27.15 -28.22 4.66
C GLU A 123 -28.04 -26.99 4.49
N LEU A 124 -27.46 -25.77 4.49
CA LEU A 124 -28.19 -24.54 4.20
C LEU A 124 -28.80 -24.59 2.80
N ALA A 125 -28.03 -24.96 1.78
CA ALA A 125 -28.55 -25.08 0.41
C ALA A 125 -29.67 -26.14 0.28
N ALA A 126 -29.59 -27.23 1.05
CA ALA A 126 -30.65 -28.23 1.12
C ALA A 126 -31.91 -27.68 1.82
N LEU A 127 -31.73 -26.91 2.89
CA LEU A 127 -32.82 -26.25 3.60
C LEU A 127 -33.51 -25.20 2.71
N ASP A 128 -32.74 -24.36 2.01
CA ASP A 128 -33.23 -23.39 1.04
C ASP A 128 -34.04 -24.05 -0.08
N ARG A 129 -33.60 -25.21 -0.58
CA ARG A 129 -34.36 -26.00 -1.58
C ARG A 129 -35.67 -26.56 -1.01
N LYS A 130 -35.68 -26.99 0.25
CA LYS A 130 -36.91 -27.46 0.92
C LYS A 130 -37.89 -26.32 1.15
N ILE A 131 -37.41 -25.19 1.67
CA ILE A 131 -38.21 -23.98 1.89
C ILE A 131 -38.80 -23.49 0.57
N THR A 132 -38.01 -23.41 -0.51
CA THR A 132 -38.52 -23.02 -1.83
C THR A 132 -39.45 -24.07 -2.45
N ALA A 133 -39.33 -25.35 -2.11
CA ALA A 133 -40.27 -26.38 -2.55
C ALA A 133 -41.59 -26.35 -1.77
N GLU A 134 -41.56 -26.04 -0.46
CA GLU A 134 -42.73 -25.88 0.40
C GLU A 134 -43.46 -24.54 0.18
N LEU A 135 -42.73 -23.49 -0.20
CA LEU A 135 -43.27 -22.18 -0.57
C LEU A 135 -43.72 -22.09 -2.03
N LYS A 136 -43.45 -23.09 -2.88
CA LYS A 136 -44.13 -23.15 -4.18
C LYS A 136 -45.63 -23.28 -3.89
N PRO A 137 -46.47 -22.33 -4.32
CA PRO A 137 -47.90 -22.44 -4.10
C PRO A 137 -48.36 -23.74 -4.74
N SER A 138 -49.05 -24.58 -3.97
CA SER A 138 -49.76 -25.71 -4.56
C SER A 138 -50.64 -25.16 -5.67
N ASP A 139 -50.63 -25.79 -6.85
CA ASP A 139 -51.49 -25.45 -8.01
C ASP A 139 -52.99 -25.38 -7.64
N ALA A 140 -53.37 -25.83 -6.43
CA ALA A 140 -54.70 -25.71 -5.85
C ALA A 140 -55.12 -24.28 -5.45
N GLU A 141 -54.20 -23.38 -5.07
CA GLU A 141 -54.57 -22.00 -4.69
C GLU A 141 -54.72 -21.05 -5.89
N GLU A 142 -53.97 -21.28 -6.98
CA GLU A 142 -54.11 -20.52 -8.22
C GLU A 142 -55.42 -20.87 -8.96
N ALA A 143 -55.84 -22.15 -8.91
CA ALA A 143 -57.10 -22.62 -9.47
C ALA A 143 -58.34 -22.10 -8.71
N ALA A 144 -58.22 -21.77 -7.42
CA ALA A 144 -59.31 -21.27 -6.59
C ALA A 144 -59.59 -19.77 -6.78
N ARG A 145 -58.58 -18.97 -7.16
CA ARG A 145 -58.73 -17.52 -7.41
C ARG A 145 -59.29 -17.18 -8.79
N ALA A 146 -59.33 -18.13 -9.73
CA ALA A 146 -59.74 -17.90 -11.12
C ALA A 146 -61.25 -18.07 -11.41
N LYS A 147 -62.10 -18.42 -10.43
CA LYS A 147 -63.51 -18.83 -10.69
C LYS A 147 -64.62 -17.96 -10.11
N VAL A 148 -64.34 -16.79 -9.55
CA VAL A 148 -65.39 -15.95 -8.94
C VAL A 148 -65.43 -14.56 -9.58
N VAL A 149 -66.42 -14.41 -10.49
CA VAL A 149 -67.08 -13.19 -11.01
C VAL A 149 -66.47 -12.49 -12.24
N THR A 150 -67.12 -12.73 -13.39
CA THR A 150 -67.48 -11.70 -14.38
C THR A 150 -68.98 -11.38 -14.17
N PRO A 151 -69.50 -10.14 -14.30
CA PRO A 151 -69.61 -9.53 -15.63
C PRO A 151 -69.65 -7.97 -15.72
N THR A 152 -69.54 -7.50 -16.97
CA THR A 152 -70.16 -6.30 -17.58
C THR A 152 -69.43 -4.96 -17.57
N LYS A 153 -68.90 -4.67 -18.78
CA LYS A 153 -68.59 -3.44 -19.51
C LYS A 153 -69.34 -2.15 -19.09
N GLY A 154 -68.59 -1.05 -18.91
CA GLY A 154 -69.09 0.33 -18.85
C GLY A 154 -67.94 1.35 -18.87
N HIS A 155 -68.07 2.39 -19.70
CA HIS A 155 -67.07 3.41 -20.08
C HIS A 155 -66.71 4.43 -18.97
N GLY A 156 -65.48 4.98 -19.04
CA GLY A 156 -65.09 6.29 -18.47
C GLY A 156 -63.63 6.37 -18.01
N GLU A 157 -62.77 7.07 -18.76
CA GLU A 157 -61.46 7.61 -18.29
C GLU A 157 -61.66 8.70 -17.19
N PRO A 158 -60.64 9.25 -16.45
CA PRO A 158 -59.16 9.17 -16.61
C PRO A 158 -58.30 9.10 -15.29
N LEU A 159 -56.96 8.96 -15.45
CA LEU A 159 -55.81 9.34 -14.56
C LEU A 159 -55.70 8.61 -13.19
N ASP A 160 -54.57 8.08 -12.71
CA ASP A 160 -53.15 8.49 -12.71
C ASP A 160 -52.17 7.28 -12.75
N GLU A 161 -50.93 7.58 -13.17
CA GLU A 161 -49.68 6.81 -13.32
C GLU A 161 -49.23 5.85 -12.16
N PRO A 162 -48.12 5.06 -12.29
CA PRO A 162 -47.39 4.61 -13.49
C PRO A 162 -47.12 3.08 -13.52
N ALA A 163 -46.62 2.62 -14.66
CA ALA A 163 -46.07 1.29 -14.92
C ALA A 163 -44.53 1.25 -14.63
N PRO A 164 -43.78 0.17 -14.96
CA PRO A 164 -43.03 -0.68 -14.04
C PRO A 164 -41.50 -0.58 -14.21
N SER A 165 -40.67 -1.18 -13.33
CA SER A 165 -39.48 -1.97 -13.75
C SER A 165 -38.49 -2.36 -12.61
N HIS A 166 -38.19 -3.67 -12.58
CA HIS A 166 -36.90 -4.33 -12.39
C HIS A 166 -35.88 -3.83 -11.32
N THR A 167 -35.50 -4.70 -10.38
CA THR A 167 -34.37 -5.65 -10.50
C THR A 167 -34.25 -6.55 -9.25
N PRO A 168 -33.67 -7.75 -9.37
CA PRO A 168 -33.66 -8.77 -8.31
C PRO A 168 -32.54 -8.55 -7.30
N ASP A 169 -32.85 -8.85 -6.04
CA ASP A 169 -31.99 -8.75 -4.87
C ASP A 169 -30.59 -9.34 -5.07
N SER A 170 -29.60 -8.46 -4.95
CA SER A 170 -28.19 -8.81 -4.80
C SER A 170 -28.00 -9.51 -3.45
N LYS A 171 -27.83 -10.84 -3.47
CA LYS A 171 -27.37 -11.62 -2.30
C LYS A 171 -25.99 -11.11 -1.85
N LYS A 172 -25.96 -10.25 -0.84
CA LYS A 172 -24.73 -9.83 -0.17
C LYS A 172 -24.14 -11.04 0.59
N SER A 173 -22.93 -11.42 0.22
CA SER A 173 -22.10 -12.39 0.96
C SER A 173 -21.89 -11.91 2.40
N MET A 174 -22.25 -12.74 3.39
CA MET A 174 -22.03 -12.49 4.82
C MET A 174 -20.67 -13.01 5.33
N VAL A 175 -19.71 -13.26 4.44
CA VAL A 175 -18.35 -13.60 4.84
C VAL A 175 -17.60 -12.29 5.07
N ALA A 176 -17.18 -12.04 6.31
CA ALA A 176 -16.27 -10.94 6.62
C ALA A 176 -14.89 -11.31 6.07
N GLU A 177 -14.61 -10.95 4.82
CA GLU A 177 -13.25 -10.96 4.29
C GLU A 177 -12.49 -9.80 4.92
N PRO A 178 -11.41 -10.05 5.68
CA PRO A 178 -10.55 -8.97 6.12
C PRO A 178 -9.91 -8.35 4.87
N THR A 179 -10.26 -7.11 4.55
CA THR A 179 -9.54 -6.31 3.55
C THR A 179 -8.17 -5.95 4.13
N VAL A 180 -7.22 -6.88 4.07
CA VAL A 180 -5.82 -6.57 4.36
C VAL A 180 -5.24 -5.99 3.08
N SER A 181 -5.43 -4.69 2.89
CA SER A 181 -4.63 -3.93 1.94
C SER A 181 -3.22 -3.87 2.49
N TYR A 182 -2.38 -4.81 2.07
CA TYR A 182 -0.95 -4.65 2.23
C TYR A 182 -0.56 -3.45 1.37
N PRO A 183 0.03 -2.38 1.93
CA PRO A 183 0.58 -1.34 1.10
C PRO A 183 1.60 -2.00 0.17
N ASP A 184 1.29 -2.01 -1.12
CA ASP A 184 2.24 -2.37 -2.16
C ASP A 184 3.42 -1.42 -2.01
N LYS A 185 4.48 -1.92 -1.37
CA LYS A 185 5.79 -1.28 -1.41
C LYS A 185 6.34 -1.58 -2.79
N GLY A 186 5.72 -0.96 -3.79
CA GLY A 186 6.12 -1.02 -5.17
C GLY A 186 7.61 -0.79 -5.22
N GLN A 187 8.30 -1.78 -5.78
CA GLN A 187 9.71 -1.87 -6.13
C GLN A 187 10.46 -0.54 -6.01
N GLN A 188 10.77 -0.13 -4.78
CA GLN A 188 11.64 1.00 -4.54
C GLN A 188 13.03 0.50 -4.87
N SER A 189 13.51 0.87 -6.05
CA SER A 189 14.95 0.96 -6.34
C SER A 189 15.67 1.39 -5.07
N PRO A 190 16.79 0.76 -4.65
CA PRO A 190 17.37 0.97 -3.33
C PRO A 190 17.90 2.40 -3.21
N ARG A 191 17.01 3.35 -2.89
CA ARG A 191 17.36 4.68 -2.40
C ARG A 191 17.81 4.45 -0.97
N ILE A 192 19.11 4.27 -0.81
CA ILE A 192 19.77 4.27 0.50
C ILE A 192 19.37 5.58 1.18
N VAL A 193 18.46 5.54 2.15
CA VAL A 193 18.15 6.67 3.03
C VAL A 193 18.12 6.09 4.42
N ALA A 194 19.25 6.24 5.12
CA ALA A 194 19.35 5.91 6.53
C ALA A 194 18.73 7.06 7.33
N SER A 195 17.41 7.03 7.49
CA SER A 195 16.75 7.76 8.57
C SER A 195 15.71 6.85 9.22
N ALA A 196 15.94 6.49 10.47
CA ALA A 196 14.97 5.75 11.27
C ALA A 196 13.72 6.61 11.49
N PRO A 197 12.50 6.10 11.28
CA PRO A 197 11.30 6.79 11.73
C PRO A 197 11.20 6.67 13.26
N VAL A 198 11.13 7.81 13.94
CA VAL A 198 10.75 7.89 15.36
C VAL A 198 9.24 7.66 15.44
N PHE A 199 8.84 6.58 16.11
CA PHE A 199 7.44 6.31 16.42
C PHE A 199 7.01 7.21 17.59
N THR A 200 6.22 8.25 17.31
CA THR A 200 5.49 9.01 18.34
C THR A 200 4.12 8.37 18.56
N PRO A 201 3.76 7.93 19.79
CA PRO A 201 2.43 7.43 20.06
C PRO A 201 1.42 8.58 20.03
N ASN A 202 0.36 8.38 19.26
CA ASN A 202 -0.76 9.31 19.08
C ASN A 202 -1.55 9.45 20.40
N SER A 203 -1.46 10.62 21.06
CA SER A 203 -2.24 10.95 22.26
C SER A 203 -3.55 11.64 21.85
N GLY A 204 -4.63 10.85 21.76
CA GLY A 204 -5.95 11.32 21.34
C GLY A 204 -7.08 10.80 22.21
N PHE A 205 -7.10 11.11 23.50
CA PHE A 205 -8.32 11.06 24.33
C PHE A 205 -8.43 12.36 25.13
N ARG A 206 -9.17 13.32 24.59
CA ARG A 206 -9.56 14.55 25.31
C ARG A 206 -10.90 14.27 25.98
N ALA A 207 -10.90 14.07 27.29
CA ALA A 207 -12.11 14.03 28.10
C ALA A 207 -12.67 15.45 28.25
N HIS A 208 -13.96 15.64 27.92
CA HIS A 208 -14.70 16.85 28.26
C HIS A 208 -15.18 16.79 29.72
N PRO A 209 -15.08 17.88 30.50
CA PRO A 209 -15.68 17.92 31.83
C PRO A 209 -17.20 18.10 31.74
N LYS A 210 -17.92 17.35 32.57
CA LYS A 210 -19.35 17.55 32.83
C LYS A 210 -19.50 18.66 33.87
N PHE A 211 -20.35 19.63 33.58
CA PHE A 211 -21.07 20.42 34.58
C PHE A 211 -22.56 20.15 34.39
#